data_AF-A0AAF0J883-F1
#
_entry.id   AF-A0AAF0J883-F1
#
_cell.length_a   1.000
_cell.length_b   1.000
_cell.length_c   1.000
_cell.angle_alpha   90.00
_cell.angle_beta   90.00
_cell.angle_gamma   90.00
#
_symmetry.space_group_name_H-M   'P 1'
#
loop_
_entity.id
_entity.type
_entity.pdbx_description
1 polymer ?
#
loop_
_entity_poly.entity_id
_entity_poly.type
_entity_poly.pdbx_seq_one_letter_code
_entity_poly.pdbx_strand_id
1 'polypeptide(L)'
;MSDAQQALQSTLLRLCVLCATSLQAIHPSQAPQETVDNEAAKQDGAALSEQIYNDLHALLKKTLKDTTGLSLAMRPPKGSVQDTDAPLAGLDQGSIDAASGLLQSLATDTVPKMAFLANLAQKNATVWCLTEAAANDESVALAKEMGAKLVYGDGAKGRKAIEASVGVLFASEVRQAITEVVDLVAQLCQSFMDMRTRTVLDRAQARREGTTASNTLPPPTRQLSLTLTKKLWNFCDGLAGEGSAEKHVARLPRNNKEALMKVWKQSQLMLQDGLDEVQETIENDDDEEEEEDDDVGAQWSKSVKLSEDERRVAQQVFALLQSGMALQKDVRLALFREAHADVDYDDVGDAMTELAEAQDDLVAATLYGEEEEEEEKDDDDDNDDDNETKADAEPQSNLNEAANAYLSVCEHLCNAARQDTSLLTSVNKAHQAVFK
;
A
#
# COMPACT_ATOMS: atom_id res chain seq x y z
N MET A 1 -40.65 8.29 12.60
CA MET A 1 -39.82 7.07 12.78
C MET A 1 -40.42 6.23 13.89
N SER A 2 -40.53 4.92 13.68
CA SER A 2 -40.89 3.97 14.75
C SER A 2 -39.73 3.75 15.71
N ASP A 3 -40.00 3.25 16.93
CA ASP A 3 -38.97 2.91 17.91
C ASP A 3 -37.95 1.90 17.36
N ALA A 4 -38.41 0.94 16.54
CA ALA A 4 -37.55 -0.03 15.88
C ALA A 4 -36.59 0.61 14.85
N GLN A 5 -37.05 1.61 14.10
CA GLN A 5 -36.18 2.36 13.17
C GLN A 5 -35.15 3.19 13.93
N GLN A 6 -35.51 3.79 15.06
CA GLN A 6 -34.56 4.52 15.90
C GLN A 6 -33.50 3.59 16.51
N ALA A 7 -33.89 2.39 16.94
CA ALA A 7 -32.95 1.38 17.42
C ALA A 7 -31.96 0.95 16.32
N LEU A 8 -32.44 0.74 15.10
CA LEU A 8 -31.59 0.42 13.94
C LEU A 8 -30.59 1.54 13.61
N GLN A 9 -31.03 2.81 13.63
CA GLN A 9 -30.14 3.96 13.48
C GLN A 9 -29.07 4.01 14.58
N SER A 10 -29.43 3.67 15.83
CA SER A 10 -28.47 3.59 16.93
C SER A 10 -27.43 2.47 16.71
N THR A 11 -27.85 1.31 16.19
CA THR A 11 -26.95 0.19 15.86
C THR A 11 -25.98 0.56 14.74
N LEU A 12 -26.47 1.20 13.67
CA LEU A 12 -25.64 1.74 12.58
C LEU A 12 -24.58 2.71 13.13
N LEU A 13 -24.99 3.65 13.98
CA LEU A 13 -24.08 4.64 14.57
C LEU A 13 -22.98 3.96 15.41
N ARG A 14 -23.35 2.99 16.25
CA ARG A 14 -22.38 2.24 17.07
C ARG A 14 -21.37 1.50 16.22
N LEU A 15 -21.81 0.87 15.13
CA LEU A 15 -20.92 0.16 14.21
C LEU A 15 -19.96 1.12 13.51
N CYS A 16 -20.42 2.27 13.01
CA CYS A 16 -19.52 3.27 12.41
C CYS A 16 -18.48 3.79 13.42
N VAL A 17 -18.89 4.04 14.67
CA VAL A 17 -17.96 4.44 15.73
C VAL A 17 -16.93 3.33 16.01
N LEU A 18 -17.35 2.07 16.01
CA LEU A 18 -16.47 0.92 16.19
C LEU A 18 -15.49 0.77 15.02
N CYS A 19 -15.96 0.92 13.78
CA CYS A 19 -15.10 0.92 12.60
C CYS A 19 -14.03 2.01 12.72
N ALA A 20 -14.42 3.25 13.04
CA ALA A 20 -13.48 4.35 13.23
C ALA A 20 -12.45 4.06 14.34
N THR A 21 -12.88 3.54 15.50
CA THR A 21 -11.92 3.15 16.56
C THR A 21 -11.02 2.00 16.14
N SER A 22 -11.52 1.07 15.32
CA SER A 22 -10.75 -0.08 14.84
C SER A 22 -9.70 0.36 13.82
N LEU A 23 -10.07 1.24 12.88
CA LEU A 23 -9.16 1.86 11.92
C LEU A 23 -8.05 2.65 12.63
N GLN A 24 -8.41 3.40 13.67
CA GLN A 24 -7.42 4.07 14.50
C GLN A 24 -6.48 3.08 15.20
N ALA A 25 -7.02 2.01 15.79
CA ALA A 25 -6.25 1.01 16.52
C ALA A 25 -5.30 0.18 15.65
N ILE A 26 -5.63 -0.04 14.37
CA ILE A 26 -4.76 -0.75 13.41
C ILE A 26 -3.78 0.18 12.70
N HIS A 27 -3.82 1.49 12.99
CA HIS A 27 -2.93 2.45 12.36
C HIS A 27 -1.46 2.13 12.71
N PRO A 28 -0.51 2.19 11.75
CA PRO A 28 0.89 1.80 11.97
C PRO A 28 1.58 2.51 13.15
N SER A 29 1.14 3.71 13.50
CA SER A 29 1.69 4.47 14.64
C SER A 29 1.23 3.99 16.02
N GLN A 30 0.24 3.08 16.11
CA GLN A 30 -0.36 2.67 17.38
C GLN A 30 0.08 1.29 17.87
N ALA A 31 0.60 0.43 17.00
CA ALA A 31 1.03 -0.92 17.33
C ALA A 31 2.56 -1.04 17.30
N PRO A 32 3.19 -1.74 18.27
CA PRO A 32 4.61 -2.05 18.18
C PRO A 32 4.86 -2.88 16.92
N GLN A 33 5.79 -2.43 16.08
CA GLN A 33 6.11 -3.10 14.83
C GLN A 33 7.03 -4.31 15.01
N GLU A 34 7.68 -4.37 16.18
CA GLU A 34 8.72 -5.36 16.45
C GLU A 34 8.49 -6.04 17.79
N THR A 35 8.75 -7.34 17.82
CA THR A 35 8.74 -8.14 19.05
C THR A 35 10.16 -8.56 19.39
N VAL A 36 10.63 -8.21 20.59
CA VAL A 36 11.95 -8.62 21.09
C VAL A 36 11.74 -9.58 22.25
N ASP A 37 11.77 -10.89 21.97
CA ASP A 37 11.54 -11.93 22.97
C ASP A 37 12.05 -13.29 22.48
N ASN A 38 12.85 -13.97 23.29
CA ASN A 38 13.37 -15.30 22.98
C ASN A 38 12.26 -16.37 22.94
N GLU A 39 11.15 -16.20 23.66
CA GLU A 39 10.02 -17.13 23.54
C GLU A 39 9.24 -16.92 22.25
N ALA A 40 9.05 -15.65 21.82
CA ALA A 40 8.48 -15.34 20.52
C ALA A 40 9.39 -15.85 19.38
N ALA A 41 10.71 -15.75 19.53
CA ALA A 41 11.68 -16.23 18.56
C ALA A 41 11.69 -17.77 18.36
N LYS A 42 11.00 -18.53 19.22
CA LYS A 42 10.80 -19.99 19.07
C LYS A 42 9.48 -20.34 18.39
N GLN A 43 8.62 -19.37 18.13
CA GLN A 43 7.35 -19.60 17.46
C GLN A 43 7.56 -19.87 15.98
N ASP A 44 6.60 -20.56 15.38
CA ASP A 44 6.57 -20.80 13.94
C ASP A 44 5.78 -19.67 13.26
N GLY A 45 6.51 -18.75 12.63
CA GLY A 45 5.93 -17.62 11.90
C GLY A 45 5.12 -18.08 10.68
N ALA A 46 5.50 -19.18 10.04
CA ALA A 46 4.75 -19.73 8.92
C ALA A 46 3.39 -20.28 9.38
N ALA A 47 3.37 -21.06 10.47
CA ALA A 47 2.12 -21.54 11.06
C ALA A 47 1.20 -20.39 11.50
N LEU A 48 1.76 -19.33 12.08
CA LEU A 48 1.01 -18.14 12.46
C LEU A 48 0.43 -17.41 11.24
N SER A 49 1.22 -17.21 10.18
CA SER A 49 0.75 -16.58 8.94
C SER A 49 -0.40 -17.37 8.29
N GLU A 50 -0.31 -18.70 8.28
CA GLU A 50 -1.37 -19.57 7.75
C GLU A 50 -2.65 -19.48 8.61
N GLN A 51 -2.52 -19.44 9.94
CA GLN A 51 -3.65 -19.23 10.83
C GLN A 51 -4.32 -17.87 10.56
N ILE A 52 -3.55 -16.79 10.50
CA ILE A 52 -4.06 -15.44 10.23
C ILE A 52 -4.78 -15.40 8.88
N TYR A 53 -4.19 -16.00 7.84
CA TYR A 53 -4.79 -16.10 6.52
C TYR A 53 -6.14 -16.84 6.57
N ASN A 54 -6.20 -18.01 7.20
CA ASN A 54 -7.41 -18.83 7.27
C ASN A 54 -8.52 -18.12 8.06
N ASP A 55 -8.18 -17.51 9.20
CA ASP A 55 -9.12 -16.76 10.01
C ASP A 55 -9.64 -15.53 9.26
N LEU A 56 -8.77 -14.78 8.58
CA LEU A 56 -9.17 -13.63 7.76
C LEU A 56 -10.04 -14.06 6.58
N HIS A 57 -9.71 -15.15 5.89
CA HIS A 57 -10.51 -15.69 4.79
C HIS A 57 -11.94 -16.06 5.24
N ALA A 58 -12.07 -16.69 6.41
CA ALA A 58 -13.36 -16.99 7.01
C ALA A 58 -14.16 -15.72 7.33
N LEU A 59 -13.50 -14.69 7.87
CA LEU A 59 -14.12 -13.39 8.14
C LEU A 59 -14.54 -12.65 6.86
N LEU A 60 -13.75 -12.72 5.79
CA LEU A 60 -14.10 -12.15 4.48
C LEU A 60 -15.35 -12.85 3.90
N LYS A 61 -15.40 -14.18 3.92
CA LYS A 61 -16.59 -14.95 3.51
C LYS A 61 -17.83 -14.62 4.33
N LYS A 62 -17.66 -14.46 5.65
CA LYS A 62 -18.74 -14.02 6.54
C LYS A 62 -19.21 -12.60 6.19
N THR A 63 -18.28 -11.68 5.93
CA THR A 63 -18.57 -10.30 5.52
C THR A 63 -19.34 -10.24 4.21
N LEU A 64 -18.98 -11.08 3.22
CA LEU A 64 -19.73 -11.22 1.96
C LEU A 64 -21.19 -11.62 2.24
N LYS A 65 -21.39 -12.66 3.04
CA LYS A 65 -22.72 -13.16 3.40
C LYS A 65 -23.54 -12.10 4.14
N ASP A 66 -22.94 -11.45 5.14
CA ASP A 66 -23.61 -10.44 5.96
C ASP A 66 -23.96 -9.20 5.13
N THR A 67 -23.08 -8.78 4.21
CA THR A 67 -23.29 -7.65 3.30
C THR A 67 -24.42 -7.94 2.30
N THR A 68 -24.43 -9.13 1.69
CA THR A 68 -25.53 -9.55 0.82
C THR A 68 -26.85 -9.61 1.59
N GLY A 69 -26.84 -10.18 2.80
CA GLY A 69 -28.00 -10.23 3.68
C GLY A 69 -28.50 -8.84 4.05
N LEU A 70 -27.61 -7.90 4.35
CA LEU A 70 -27.93 -6.53 4.72
C LEU A 70 -28.57 -5.79 3.54
N SER A 71 -28.01 -5.91 2.34
CA SER A 71 -28.60 -5.33 1.13
C SER A 71 -30.00 -5.87 0.81
N LEU A 72 -30.27 -7.14 1.16
CA LEU A 72 -31.60 -7.74 1.00
C LEU A 72 -32.57 -7.28 2.09
N ALA A 73 -32.12 -7.21 3.34
CA ALA A 73 -32.93 -6.77 4.47
C ALA A 73 -33.26 -5.27 4.39
N MET A 74 -32.35 -4.45 3.87
CA MET A 74 -32.57 -3.00 3.69
C MET A 74 -33.36 -2.68 2.39
N ARG A 75 -33.97 -3.68 1.74
CA ARG A 75 -34.79 -3.48 0.54
C ARG A 75 -36.25 -3.21 0.94
N PRO A 76 -36.81 -2.03 0.64
CA PRO A 76 -38.22 -1.77 0.92
C PRO A 76 -39.13 -2.57 -0.04
N PRO A 77 -40.34 -2.96 0.41
CA PRO A 77 -41.28 -3.75 -0.38
C PRO A 77 -41.73 -3.01 -1.64
N LYS A 78 -42.11 -3.77 -2.68
CA LYS A 78 -42.59 -3.21 -3.96
C LYS A 78 -43.82 -2.32 -3.70
N GLY A 79 -43.75 -1.05 -4.11
CA GLY A 79 -44.84 -0.08 -3.97
C GLY A 79 -44.75 0.88 -2.77
N SER A 80 -43.68 0.80 -1.97
CA SER A 80 -43.37 1.79 -0.94
C SER A 80 -42.92 3.13 -1.55
N VAL A 81 -43.35 4.25 -0.95
CA VAL A 81 -42.85 5.59 -1.30
C VAL A 81 -41.42 5.69 -0.82
N GLN A 82 -40.47 5.86 -1.74
CA GLN A 82 -39.07 6.10 -1.41
C GLN A 82 -38.92 7.58 -1.06
N ASP A 83 -38.59 7.85 0.20
CA ASP A 83 -38.17 9.17 0.66
C ASP A 83 -36.64 9.21 0.65
N THR A 84 -36.06 10.18 -0.06
CA THR A 84 -34.61 10.35 -0.16
C THR A 84 -33.98 10.78 1.16
N ASP A 85 -34.76 11.40 2.05
CA ASP A 85 -34.28 11.88 3.36
C ASP A 85 -34.40 10.81 4.46
N ALA A 86 -35.09 9.70 4.16
CA ALA A 86 -35.29 8.57 5.07
C ALA A 86 -35.01 7.24 4.36
N PRO A 87 -33.74 6.80 4.28
CA PRO A 87 -33.32 5.58 3.57
C PRO A 87 -34.00 4.30 4.06
N LEU A 88 -34.51 4.30 5.30
CA LEU A 88 -35.21 3.19 5.94
C LEU A 88 -36.75 3.30 5.85
N ALA A 89 -37.29 4.28 5.12
CA ALA A 89 -38.73 4.44 4.96
C ALA A 89 -39.35 3.23 4.25
N GLY A 90 -40.42 2.70 4.84
CA GLY A 90 -41.18 1.58 4.26
C GLY A 90 -40.63 0.18 4.55
N LEU A 91 -39.56 0.03 5.34
CA LEU A 91 -39.12 -1.30 5.82
C LEU A 91 -40.13 -1.91 6.81
N ASP A 92 -40.42 -3.19 6.64
CA ASP A 92 -41.21 -3.97 7.60
C ASP A 92 -40.37 -4.41 8.81
N GLN A 93 -41.03 -4.85 9.88
CA GLN A 93 -40.35 -5.23 11.13
C GLN A 93 -39.38 -6.41 10.94
N GLY A 94 -39.71 -7.40 10.10
CA GLY A 94 -38.84 -8.54 9.85
C GLY A 94 -37.55 -8.13 9.14
N SER A 95 -37.65 -7.20 8.19
CA SER A 95 -36.50 -6.56 7.53
C SER A 95 -35.62 -5.80 8.52
N ILE A 96 -36.22 -5.04 9.45
CA ILE A 96 -35.49 -4.30 10.51
C ILE A 96 -34.77 -5.27 11.47
N ASP A 97 -35.43 -6.35 11.89
CA ASP A 97 -34.86 -7.34 12.81
C ASP A 97 -33.69 -8.10 12.15
N ALA A 98 -33.86 -8.50 10.88
CA ALA A 98 -32.81 -9.15 10.11
C ALA A 98 -31.59 -8.23 9.93
N ALA A 99 -31.81 -6.97 9.54
CA ALA A 99 -30.75 -5.98 9.41
C ALA A 99 -30.01 -5.75 10.74
N SER A 100 -30.77 -5.60 11.84
CA SER A 100 -30.20 -5.40 13.18
C SER A 100 -29.33 -6.58 13.61
N GLY A 101 -29.76 -7.82 13.36
CA GLY A 101 -28.98 -9.02 13.66
C GLY A 101 -27.66 -9.09 12.89
N LEU A 102 -27.69 -8.74 11.60
CA LEU A 102 -26.49 -8.72 10.76
C LEU A 102 -25.50 -7.62 11.19
N LEU A 103 -25.99 -6.41 11.45
CA LEU A 103 -25.16 -5.30 11.94
C LEU A 103 -24.55 -5.60 13.32
N GLN A 104 -25.32 -6.22 14.21
CA GLN A 104 -24.81 -6.67 15.50
C GLN A 104 -23.71 -7.72 15.33
N SER A 105 -23.88 -8.66 14.40
CA SER A 105 -22.86 -9.67 14.10
C SER A 105 -21.56 -9.04 13.57
N LEU A 106 -21.66 -8.03 12.70
CA LEU A 106 -20.50 -7.27 12.25
C LEU A 106 -19.81 -6.55 13.41
N ALA A 107 -20.59 -5.94 14.31
CA ALA A 107 -20.08 -5.16 15.43
C ALA A 107 -19.43 -6.00 16.54
N THR A 108 -19.96 -7.17 16.88
CA THR A 108 -19.45 -7.96 18.01
C THR A 108 -18.45 -9.02 17.61
N ASP A 109 -18.40 -9.40 16.34
CA ASP A 109 -17.61 -10.53 15.87
C ASP A 109 -16.65 -10.15 14.74
N THR A 110 -17.19 -9.71 13.60
CA THR A 110 -16.37 -9.54 12.38
C THR A 110 -15.33 -8.41 12.52
N VAL A 111 -15.77 -7.18 12.80
CA VAL A 111 -14.87 -6.00 12.84
C VAL A 111 -13.81 -6.12 13.95
N PRO A 112 -14.16 -6.50 15.20
CA PRO A 112 -13.16 -6.67 16.25
C PRO A 112 -12.13 -7.75 15.94
N LYS A 113 -12.55 -8.88 15.36
CA LYS A 113 -11.61 -9.96 14.98
C LYS A 113 -10.69 -9.55 13.85
N MET A 114 -11.20 -8.82 12.84
CA MET A 114 -10.35 -8.25 11.80
C MET A 114 -9.30 -7.32 12.41
N ALA A 115 -9.70 -6.36 13.26
CA ALA A 115 -8.76 -5.46 13.93
C ALA A 115 -7.71 -6.21 14.78
N PHE A 116 -8.11 -7.29 15.45
CA PHE A 116 -7.21 -8.16 16.18
C PHE A 116 -6.19 -8.84 15.26
N LEU A 117 -6.62 -9.42 14.13
CA LEU A 117 -5.72 -10.08 13.17
C LEU A 117 -4.70 -9.11 12.56
N ALA A 118 -5.13 -7.88 12.21
CA ALA A 118 -4.20 -6.85 11.71
C ALA A 118 -3.10 -6.54 12.75
N ASN A 119 -3.48 -6.34 14.01
CA ASN A 119 -2.54 -6.07 15.09
C ASN A 119 -1.67 -7.28 15.44
N LEU A 120 -2.21 -8.50 15.33
CA LEU A 120 -1.47 -9.73 15.53
C LEU A 120 -0.40 -9.92 14.43
N ALA A 121 -0.76 -9.67 13.18
CA ALA A 121 0.18 -9.69 12.06
C ALA A 121 1.26 -8.63 12.24
N GLN A 122 0.89 -7.39 12.55
CA GLN A 122 1.83 -6.29 12.77
C GLN A 122 2.81 -6.57 13.90
N LYS A 123 2.32 -7.07 15.04
CA LYS A 123 3.17 -7.34 16.21
C LYS A 123 4.24 -8.40 15.91
N ASN A 124 3.90 -9.39 15.09
CA ASN A 124 4.81 -10.50 14.75
C ASN A 124 5.44 -10.31 13.36
N ALA A 125 5.31 -9.12 12.75
CA ALA A 125 5.88 -8.81 11.45
C ALA A 125 7.39 -9.01 11.47
N THR A 126 8.04 -8.50 12.52
CA THR A 126 9.47 -8.68 12.76
C THR A 126 9.71 -9.14 14.19
N VAL A 127 10.32 -10.31 14.35
CA VAL A 127 10.67 -10.89 15.65
C VAL A 127 12.19 -10.91 15.80
N TRP A 128 12.67 -10.44 16.93
CA TRP A 128 14.07 -10.41 17.31
C TRP A 128 14.32 -11.30 18.53
N CYS A 129 15.42 -12.04 18.51
CA CYS A 129 15.98 -12.61 19.71
C CYS A 129 16.48 -11.49 20.64
N LEU A 130 16.56 -11.76 21.94
CA LEU A 130 17.24 -10.86 22.87
C LEU A 130 18.76 -10.95 22.67
N THR A 131 19.47 -9.85 22.89
CA THR A 131 20.94 -9.90 23.06
C THR A 131 21.31 -10.75 24.28
N GLU A 132 22.52 -11.31 24.28
CA GLU A 132 22.99 -12.09 25.44
C GLU A 132 22.99 -11.27 26.73
N ALA A 133 23.29 -9.97 26.64
CA ALA A 133 23.25 -9.05 27.77
C ALA A 133 21.83 -8.88 28.32
N ALA A 134 20.84 -8.63 27.45
CA ALA A 134 19.43 -8.46 27.86
C ALA A 134 18.80 -9.78 28.33
N ALA A 135 19.19 -10.91 27.75
CA ALA A 135 18.67 -12.22 28.11
C ALA A 135 19.10 -12.68 29.52
N ASN A 136 20.30 -12.26 29.96
CA ASN A 136 20.89 -12.63 31.24
C ASN A 136 20.75 -11.53 32.32
N ASP A 137 19.95 -10.50 32.07
CA ASP A 137 19.72 -9.42 33.03
C ASP A 137 18.89 -9.91 34.22
N GLU A 138 19.49 -9.91 35.41
CA GLU A 138 18.85 -10.35 36.66
C GLU A 138 17.61 -9.50 37.02
N SER A 139 17.57 -8.24 36.60
CA SER A 139 16.42 -7.35 36.83
C SER A 139 15.21 -7.76 35.99
N VAL A 140 15.43 -8.31 34.80
CA VAL A 140 14.38 -8.84 33.91
C VAL A 140 13.77 -10.10 34.53
N ALA A 141 14.61 -11.00 35.07
CA ALA A 141 14.15 -12.20 35.76
C ALA A 141 13.29 -11.86 36.99
N LEU A 142 13.75 -10.91 37.82
CA LEU A 142 13.01 -10.42 38.98
C LEU A 142 11.68 -9.76 38.57
N ALA A 143 11.69 -8.94 37.52
CA ALA A 143 10.47 -8.31 37.02
C ALA A 143 9.44 -9.34 36.52
N LYS A 144 9.87 -10.41 35.85
CA LYS A 144 8.99 -11.54 35.47
C LYS A 144 8.40 -12.23 36.70
N GLU A 145 9.21 -12.50 37.73
CA GLU A 145 8.75 -13.11 38.98
C GLU A 145 7.72 -12.24 39.69
N MET A 146 7.87 -10.92 39.63
CA MET A 146 6.92 -9.95 40.18
C MET A 146 5.66 -9.75 39.30
N GLY A 147 5.56 -10.44 38.16
CA GLY A 147 4.41 -10.35 37.25
C GLY A 147 4.37 -9.11 36.37
N ALA A 148 5.50 -8.41 36.21
CA ALA A 148 5.58 -7.24 35.35
C ALA A 148 5.51 -7.63 33.85
N LYS A 149 4.84 -6.79 33.05
CA LYS A 149 4.90 -6.87 31.59
C LYS A 149 6.15 -6.14 31.11
N LEU A 150 7.06 -6.88 30.50
CA LEU A 150 8.31 -6.33 29.99
C LEU A 150 8.11 -5.69 28.62
N VAL A 151 8.78 -4.56 28.41
CA VAL A 151 8.93 -3.90 27.12
C VAL A 151 10.41 -3.62 26.96
N TYR A 152 11.01 -4.23 25.94
CA TYR A 152 12.43 -4.06 25.64
C TYR A 152 12.60 -2.91 24.64
N GLY A 153 13.61 -2.09 24.85
CA GLY A 153 14.02 -1.06 23.88
C GLY A 153 14.98 -1.60 22.81
N ASP A 154 15.37 -0.74 21.88
CA ASP A 154 16.19 -1.13 20.72
C ASP A 154 17.54 -1.77 21.09
N GLY A 155 18.16 -1.35 22.20
CA GLY A 155 19.43 -1.93 22.68
C GLY A 155 19.35 -3.40 23.11
N ALA A 156 18.14 -3.97 23.23
CA ALA A 156 17.93 -5.38 23.53
C ALA A 156 17.73 -6.25 22.28
N LYS A 157 17.62 -5.66 21.09
CA LYS A 157 17.47 -6.38 19.81
C LYS A 157 18.75 -7.12 19.48
N GLY A 158 18.67 -8.45 19.45
CA GLY A 158 19.73 -9.34 18.99
C GLY A 158 19.59 -9.64 17.50
N ARG A 159 19.71 -10.91 17.13
CA ARG A 159 19.51 -11.39 15.75
C ARG A 159 18.01 -11.39 15.38
N LYS A 160 17.67 -11.06 14.12
CA LYS A 160 16.32 -11.26 13.57
C LYS A 160 16.01 -12.76 13.50
N ALA A 161 14.87 -13.15 14.03
CA ALA A 161 14.35 -14.51 13.99
C ALA A 161 13.41 -14.64 12.78
N ILE A 162 13.99 -14.84 11.60
CA ILE A 162 13.26 -14.92 10.32
C ILE A 162 12.16 -15.98 10.38
N GLU A 163 12.46 -17.19 10.88
CA GLU A 163 11.51 -18.29 10.99
C GLU A 163 10.32 -18.02 11.93
N ALA A 164 10.50 -17.14 12.91
CA ALA A 164 9.45 -16.74 13.85
C ALA A 164 8.64 -15.52 13.36
N SER A 165 9.15 -14.80 12.37
CA SER A 165 8.52 -13.60 11.83
C SER A 165 7.46 -13.98 10.78
N VAL A 166 6.30 -13.33 10.82
CA VAL A 166 5.31 -13.48 9.74
C VAL A 166 5.68 -12.65 8.51
N GLY A 167 6.55 -11.65 8.68
CA GLY A 167 7.04 -10.75 7.65
C GLY A 167 6.26 -9.43 7.56
N VAL A 168 6.98 -8.37 7.27
CA VAL A 168 6.45 -6.99 7.13
C VAL A 168 5.54 -6.88 5.92
N LEU A 169 5.93 -7.47 4.78
CA LEU A 169 5.12 -7.40 3.55
C LEU A 169 3.75 -8.07 3.76
N PHE A 170 3.74 -9.27 4.33
CA PHE A 170 2.51 -9.98 4.67
C PHE A 170 1.64 -9.21 5.68
N ALA A 171 2.25 -8.71 6.75
CA ALA A 171 1.53 -7.93 7.75
C ALA A 171 0.92 -6.65 7.16
N SER A 172 1.64 -5.98 6.26
CA SER A 172 1.18 -4.79 5.54
C SER A 172 -0.05 -5.10 4.68
N GLU A 173 -0.01 -6.18 3.90
CA GLU A 173 -1.11 -6.64 3.05
C GLU A 173 -2.36 -7.01 3.87
N VAL A 174 -2.19 -7.75 4.97
CA VAL A 174 -3.29 -8.07 5.90
C VAL A 174 -3.93 -6.80 6.46
N ARG A 175 -3.10 -5.86 6.92
CA ARG A 175 -3.55 -4.59 7.49
C ARG A 175 -4.29 -3.75 6.45
N GLN A 176 -3.73 -3.58 5.25
CA GLN A 176 -4.36 -2.82 4.16
C GLN A 176 -5.70 -3.41 3.75
N ALA A 177 -5.77 -4.74 3.59
CA ALA A 177 -7.01 -5.44 3.29
C ALA A 177 -8.09 -5.21 4.37
N ILE A 178 -7.72 -5.31 5.65
CA ILE A 178 -8.64 -5.08 6.77
C ILE A 178 -9.07 -3.62 6.84
N THR A 179 -8.16 -2.66 6.64
CA THR A 179 -8.47 -1.24 6.58
C THR A 179 -9.54 -0.94 5.54
N GLU A 180 -9.35 -1.39 4.29
CA GLU A 180 -10.33 -1.14 3.22
C GLU A 180 -11.66 -1.84 3.50
N VAL A 181 -11.67 -3.09 4.01
CA VAL A 181 -12.93 -3.77 4.37
C VAL A 181 -13.68 -3.02 5.47
N VAL A 182 -13.00 -2.62 6.55
CA VAL A 182 -13.62 -1.93 7.69
C VAL A 182 -14.13 -0.55 7.27
N ASP A 183 -13.39 0.16 6.41
CA ASP A 183 -13.80 1.44 5.85
C ASP A 183 -15.03 1.29 4.94
N LEU A 184 -15.04 0.31 4.03
CA LEU A 184 -16.19 0.02 3.18
C LEU A 184 -17.44 -0.39 3.98
N VAL A 185 -17.27 -1.15 5.06
CA VAL A 185 -18.37 -1.45 6.00
C VAL A 185 -18.89 -0.16 6.65
N ALA A 186 -18.00 0.74 7.07
CA ALA A 186 -18.38 2.03 7.64
C ALA A 186 -19.14 2.90 6.63
N GLN A 187 -18.65 3.01 5.39
CA GLN A 187 -19.32 3.74 4.32
C GLN A 187 -20.71 3.16 4.00
N LEU A 188 -20.81 1.83 3.92
CA LEU A 188 -22.10 1.15 3.70
C LEU A 188 -23.08 1.40 4.85
N CYS A 189 -22.63 1.39 6.09
CA CYS A 189 -23.49 1.72 7.22
C CYS A 189 -24.00 3.16 7.14
N GLN A 190 -23.12 4.11 6.77
CA GLN A 190 -23.48 5.51 6.62
C GLN A 190 -24.49 5.75 5.48
N SER A 191 -24.46 4.94 4.41
CA SER A 191 -25.44 5.07 3.32
C SER A 191 -26.86 4.67 3.74
N PHE A 192 -27.03 3.96 4.86
CA PHE A 192 -28.33 3.62 5.45
C PHE A 192 -28.76 4.55 6.60
N MET A 193 -27.92 5.50 7.01
CA MET A 193 -28.24 6.46 8.06
C MET A 193 -29.12 7.60 7.57
N ASP A 194 -30.01 8.09 8.43
CA ASP A 194 -30.71 9.35 8.18
C ASP A 194 -29.76 10.55 8.33
N MET A 195 -30.14 11.70 7.76
CA MET A 195 -29.31 12.91 7.81
C MET A 195 -28.99 13.35 9.24
N ARG A 196 -29.92 13.16 10.19
CA ARG A 196 -29.72 13.49 11.59
C ARG A 196 -28.60 12.66 12.22
N THR A 197 -28.60 11.34 12.01
CA THR A 197 -27.60 10.42 12.56
C THR A 197 -26.24 10.67 11.94
N ARG A 198 -26.20 10.98 10.63
CA ARG A 198 -24.97 11.40 9.94
C ARG A 198 -24.37 12.66 10.56
N THR A 199 -25.17 13.70 10.80
CA THR A 199 -24.67 14.92 11.49
C THR A 199 -24.11 14.63 12.89
N VAL A 200 -24.67 13.65 13.61
CA VAL A 200 -24.12 13.23 14.90
C VAL A 200 -22.78 12.52 14.74
N LEU A 201 -22.65 11.66 13.73
CA LEU A 201 -21.40 10.98 13.38
C LEU A 201 -20.33 11.99 12.96
N ASP A 202 -20.64 12.92 12.07
CA ASP A 202 -19.71 13.96 11.59
C ASP A 202 -19.16 14.78 12.76
N ARG A 203 -20.02 15.17 13.71
CA ARG A 203 -19.58 15.86 14.94
C ARG A 203 -18.70 15.00 15.83
N ALA A 204 -18.92 13.70 15.87
CA ALA A 204 -18.10 12.79 16.65
C ALA A 204 -16.73 12.56 15.98
N GLN A 205 -16.67 12.49 14.65
CA GLN A 205 -15.44 12.38 13.86
C GLN A 205 -14.61 13.65 13.94
N ALA A 206 -15.22 14.83 13.72
CA ALA A 206 -14.53 16.12 13.82
C ALA A 206 -13.89 16.36 15.21
N ARG A 207 -14.48 15.82 16.28
CA ARG A 207 -13.90 15.88 17.63
C ARG A 207 -12.71 14.94 17.83
N ARG A 208 -12.62 13.86 17.05
CA ARG A 208 -11.53 12.87 17.12
C ARG A 208 -10.36 13.24 16.24
N GLU A 209 -10.64 13.70 15.02
CA GLU A 209 -9.65 13.91 13.96
C GLU A 209 -9.22 15.38 13.81
N GLY A 210 -9.89 16.31 14.51
CA GLY A 210 -9.74 17.74 14.28
C GLY A 210 -10.63 18.23 13.13
N THR A 211 -10.75 19.55 12.96
CA THR A 211 -11.70 20.20 12.03
C THR A 211 -11.45 19.93 10.54
N THR A 212 -10.41 19.18 10.18
CA THR A 212 -9.91 18.98 8.82
C THR A 212 -10.47 17.75 8.10
N ALA A 213 -11.07 16.79 8.81
CA ALA A 213 -11.60 15.56 8.21
C ALA A 213 -13.11 15.67 7.94
N SER A 214 -13.49 16.44 6.92
CA SER A 214 -14.86 16.45 6.42
C SER A 214 -14.92 15.83 5.03
N ASN A 215 -14.74 14.51 4.94
CA ASN A 215 -15.19 13.75 3.79
C ASN A 215 -16.72 13.67 3.87
N THR A 216 -17.41 14.72 3.40
CA THR A 216 -18.87 14.72 3.27
C THR A 216 -19.25 13.62 2.30
N LEU A 217 -19.57 12.45 2.84
CA LEU A 217 -20.11 11.34 2.05
C LEU A 217 -21.35 11.84 1.29
N PRO A 218 -21.58 11.38 0.05
CA PRO A 218 -22.74 11.79 -0.74
C PRO A 218 -24.05 11.51 0.00
N PRO A 219 -25.17 12.15 -0.39
CA PRO A 219 -26.47 11.92 0.23
C PRO A 219 -26.78 10.42 0.32
N PRO A 220 -27.41 9.95 1.43
CA PRO A 220 -27.61 8.53 1.68
C PRO A 220 -28.70 7.99 0.74
N THR A 221 -28.32 7.70 -0.50
CA THR A 221 -29.24 7.18 -1.50
C THR A 221 -29.18 5.65 -1.54
N ARG A 222 -30.28 5.06 -2.00
CA ARG A 222 -30.30 3.62 -2.27
C ARG A 222 -29.27 3.22 -3.33
N GLN A 223 -29.07 4.06 -4.35
CA GLN A 223 -28.08 3.81 -5.39
C GLN A 223 -26.67 3.73 -4.78
N LEU A 224 -26.33 4.68 -3.89
CA LEU A 224 -25.06 4.65 -3.15
C LEU A 224 -24.91 3.34 -2.36
N SER A 225 -25.95 2.93 -1.63
CA SER A 225 -25.95 1.70 -0.85
C SER A 225 -25.70 0.45 -1.71
N LEU A 226 -26.30 0.37 -2.90
CA LEU A 226 -26.10 -0.73 -3.84
C LEU A 226 -24.69 -0.72 -4.44
N THR A 227 -24.17 0.47 -4.79
CA THR A 227 -22.80 0.64 -5.29
C THR A 227 -21.79 0.20 -4.23
N LEU A 228 -21.95 0.64 -2.98
CA LEU A 228 -21.08 0.28 -1.86
C LEU A 228 -21.18 -1.21 -1.52
N THR A 229 -22.38 -1.79 -1.55
CA THR A 229 -22.58 -3.24 -1.41
C THR A 229 -21.78 -3.99 -2.48
N LYS A 230 -21.87 -3.57 -3.75
CA LYS A 230 -21.13 -4.18 -4.86
C LYS A 230 -19.62 -3.98 -4.70
N LYS A 231 -19.15 -2.79 -4.30
CA LYS A 231 -17.74 -2.50 -4.06
C LYS A 231 -17.16 -3.40 -2.96
N LEU A 232 -17.81 -3.45 -1.79
CA LEU A 232 -17.41 -4.31 -0.68
C LEU A 232 -17.45 -5.79 -1.07
N TRP A 233 -18.48 -6.22 -1.79
CA TRP A 233 -18.58 -7.60 -2.26
C TRP A 233 -17.43 -7.97 -3.20
N ASN A 234 -17.20 -7.16 -4.24
CA ASN A 234 -16.12 -7.39 -5.20
C ASN A 234 -14.74 -7.38 -4.53
N PHE A 235 -14.52 -6.49 -3.57
CA PHE A 235 -13.26 -6.40 -2.84
C PHE A 235 -13.01 -7.66 -2.01
N CYS A 236 -13.99 -8.07 -1.19
CA CYS A 236 -13.88 -9.30 -0.39
C CYS A 236 -13.77 -10.56 -1.26
N ASP A 237 -14.47 -10.64 -2.41
CA ASP A 237 -14.34 -11.75 -3.36
C ASP A 237 -12.96 -11.79 -4.03
N GLY A 238 -12.44 -10.61 -4.41
CA GLY A 238 -11.10 -10.44 -4.96
C GLY A 238 -10.03 -10.95 -3.99
N LEU A 239 -10.11 -10.52 -2.72
CA LEU A 239 -9.21 -10.99 -1.65
C LEU A 239 -9.32 -12.50 -1.41
N ALA A 240 -10.53 -13.06 -1.47
CA ALA A 240 -10.78 -14.48 -1.23
C ALA A 240 -10.31 -15.40 -2.37
N GLY A 241 -10.16 -14.87 -3.59
CA GLY A 241 -9.40 -15.50 -4.68
C GLY A 241 -9.98 -16.79 -5.27
N GLU A 242 -11.27 -17.09 -5.10
CA GLU A 242 -11.91 -18.25 -5.76
C GLU A 242 -12.21 -17.91 -7.24
N GLY A 243 -11.22 -18.10 -8.12
CA GLY A 243 -11.38 -18.14 -9.58
C GLY A 243 -10.73 -17.00 -10.39
N SER A 244 -9.86 -17.40 -11.34
CA SER A 244 -9.09 -16.62 -12.34
C SER A 244 -7.64 -16.23 -11.97
N ALA A 245 -6.73 -16.42 -12.94
CA ALA A 245 -5.29 -16.19 -12.85
C ALA A 245 -4.89 -14.70 -12.75
N GLU A 246 -5.79 -13.79 -13.16
CA GLU A 246 -5.59 -12.33 -13.00
C GLU A 246 -5.73 -11.87 -11.54
N LYS A 247 -6.40 -12.66 -10.68
CA LYS A 247 -6.60 -12.32 -9.27
C LYS A 247 -5.36 -12.53 -8.39
N HIS A 248 -4.22 -13.00 -8.91
CA HIS A 248 -3.04 -13.26 -8.09
C HIS A 248 -2.41 -12.01 -7.48
N VAL A 249 -2.64 -10.83 -8.06
CA VAL A 249 -2.24 -9.53 -7.49
C VAL A 249 -3.28 -9.02 -6.48
N ALA A 250 -4.56 -9.31 -6.70
CA ALA A 250 -5.64 -8.83 -5.83
C ALA A 250 -5.92 -9.74 -4.61
N ARG A 251 -5.51 -11.01 -4.66
CA ARG A 251 -5.75 -11.97 -3.56
C ARG A 251 -4.93 -11.61 -2.33
N LEU A 252 -5.45 -11.99 -1.17
CA LEU A 252 -4.67 -11.97 0.07
C LEU A 252 -3.50 -12.97 -0.04
N PRO A 253 -2.25 -12.55 0.25
CA PRO A 253 -1.13 -13.49 0.32
C PRO A 253 -1.28 -14.42 1.54
N ARG A 254 -0.79 -15.65 1.42
CA ARG A 254 -0.82 -16.64 2.52
C ARG A 254 0.35 -16.51 3.49
N ASN A 255 1.45 -15.93 3.02
CA ASN A 255 2.70 -15.80 3.75
C ASN A 255 3.55 -14.69 3.11
N ASN A 256 4.69 -14.37 3.75
CA ASN A 256 5.56 -13.29 3.27
C ASN A 256 6.13 -13.54 1.87
N LYS A 257 6.36 -14.79 1.51
CA LYS A 257 6.82 -15.17 0.17
C LYS A 257 5.82 -14.81 -0.92
N GLU A 258 4.53 -15.07 -0.69
CA GLU A 258 3.46 -14.66 -1.62
C GLU A 258 3.28 -13.14 -1.64
N ALA A 259 3.48 -12.46 -0.51
CA ALA A 259 3.44 -11.00 -0.44
C ALA A 259 4.60 -10.37 -1.25
N LEU A 260 5.82 -10.89 -1.11
CA LEU A 260 6.97 -10.48 -1.93
C LEU A 260 6.68 -10.66 -3.42
N MET A 261 6.09 -11.79 -3.84
CA MET A 261 5.74 -11.99 -5.24
C MET A 261 4.75 -10.95 -5.79
N LYS A 262 3.87 -10.44 -4.93
CA LYS A 262 2.93 -9.38 -5.29
C LYS A 262 3.66 -8.04 -5.47
N VAL A 263 4.48 -7.65 -4.49
CA VAL A 263 5.35 -6.46 -4.57
C VAL A 263 6.23 -6.52 -5.80
N TRP A 264 6.93 -7.64 -5.99
CA TRP A 264 7.80 -7.87 -7.15
C TRP A 264 7.08 -7.63 -8.47
N LYS A 265 5.84 -8.14 -8.61
CA LYS A 265 5.06 -7.98 -9.83
C LYS A 265 4.60 -6.53 -10.02
N GLN A 266 4.29 -5.81 -8.95
CA GLN A 266 3.94 -4.39 -9.01
C GLN A 266 5.16 -3.56 -9.42
N SER A 267 6.31 -3.75 -8.76
CA SER A 267 7.57 -3.09 -9.14
C SER A 267 7.96 -3.43 -10.57
N GLN A 268 7.79 -4.68 -11.01
CA GLN A 268 8.07 -5.07 -12.39
C GLN A 268 7.21 -4.31 -13.41
N LEU A 269 5.94 -4.02 -13.08
CA LEU A 269 5.09 -3.22 -13.97
C LEU A 269 5.60 -1.78 -14.04
N MET A 270 5.93 -1.16 -12.90
CA MET A 270 6.52 0.19 -12.87
C MET A 270 7.84 0.25 -13.65
N LEU A 271 8.69 -0.77 -13.48
CA LEU A 271 9.96 -0.87 -14.22
C LEU A 271 9.73 -1.01 -15.74
N GLN A 272 8.67 -1.72 -16.16
CA GLN A 272 8.33 -1.84 -17.57
C GLN A 272 7.77 -0.52 -18.11
N ASP A 273 6.88 0.12 -17.37
CA ASP A 273 6.24 1.38 -17.78
C ASP A 273 7.30 2.47 -17.99
N GLY A 274 8.26 2.64 -17.06
CA GLY A 274 9.34 3.63 -17.22
C GLY A 274 10.36 3.25 -18.32
N LEU A 275 10.50 1.96 -18.65
CA LEU A 275 11.32 1.55 -19.78
C LEU A 275 10.65 1.89 -21.12
N ASP A 276 9.33 1.64 -21.20
CA ASP A 276 8.51 1.95 -22.36
C ASP A 276 8.47 3.47 -22.59
N GLU A 277 8.37 4.27 -21.53
CA GLU A 277 8.42 5.74 -21.58
C GLU A 277 9.70 6.30 -22.22
N VAL A 278 10.87 5.80 -21.81
CA VAL A 278 12.16 6.20 -22.41
C VAL A 278 12.22 5.72 -23.87
N GLN A 279 11.72 4.52 -24.16
CA GLN A 279 11.72 3.98 -25.52
C GLN A 279 10.85 4.81 -26.46
N GLU A 280 9.61 5.10 -26.06
CA GLU A 280 8.67 5.92 -26.84
C GLU A 280 9.26 7.30 -27.10
N THR A 281 9.94 7.91 -26.12
CA THR A 281 10.60 9.20 -26.29
C THR A 281 11.76 9.14 -27.31
N ILE A 282 12.57 8.07 -27.30
CA ILE A 282 13.66 7.87 -28.28
C ILE A 282 13.14 7.63 -29.70
N GLU A 283 11.97 6.99 -29.84
CA GLU A 283 11.35 6.63 -31.12
C GLU A 283 10.52 7.78 -31.72
N ASN A 284 9.83 8.60 -30.90
CA ASN A 284 8.97 9.69 -31.37
C ASN A 284 9.71 10.84 -32.07
N ASP A 285 11.03 10.97 -31.89
CA ASP A 285 11.86 11.96 -32.60
C ASP A 285 12.20 11.56 -34.06
N ASP A 286 11.91 10.33 -34.51
CA ASP A 286 12.21 9.88 -35.88
C ASP A 286 11.08 10.14 -36.89
N ASP A 287 9.84 10.45 -36.46
CA ASP A 287 8.64 10.34 -37.30
C ASP A 287 7.81 11.64 -37.51
N GLU A 288 8.23 12.82 -37.03
CA GLU A 288 7.50 14.08 -37.29
C GLU A 288 8.06 14.87 -38.48
N GLU A 289 7.52 14.62 -39.67
CA GLU A 289 7.30 15.69 -40.65
C GLU A 289 6.27 16.67 -40.04
N GLU A 290 6.68 17.92 -39.81
CA GLU A 290 5.86 18.98 -39.21
C GLU A 290 4.52 19.16 -39.96
N GLU A 291 3.41 18.69 -39.39
CA GLU A 291 2.09 19.28 -39.64
C GLU A 291 1.75 20.20 -38.45
N GLU A 292 1.78 21.51 -38.69
CA GLU A 292 1.30 22.54 -37.76
C GLU A 292 -0.20 22.33 -37.48
N ASP A 293 -0.56 21.65 -36.40
CA ASP A 293 -1.93 21.64 -35.88
C ASP A 293 -2.02 22.42 -34.56
N ASP A 294 -2.67 23.58 -34.69
CA ASP A 294 -2.86 24.64 -33.70
C ASP A 294 -3.99 24.26 -32.70
N ASP A 295 -3.91 23.08 -32.07
CA ASP A 295 -4.89 22.61 -31.07
C ASP A 295 -4.34 22.75 -29.64
N VAL A 296 -5.08 23.49 -28.81
CA VAL A 296 -4.78 23.80 -27.40
C VAL A 296 -4.80 22.53 -26.52
N GLY A 297 -5.33 21.41 -27.03
CA GLY A 297 -5.24 20.08 -26.42
C GLY A 297 -3.84 19.44 -26.50
N ALA A 298 -2.94 19.93 -27.36
CA ALA A 298 -1.59 19.38 -27.57
C ALA A 298 -0.58 19.77 -26.48
N GLN A 299 -0.91 20.70 -25.57
CA GLN A 299 0.00 21.17 -24.53
C GLN A 299 0.33 20.11 -23.46
N TRP A 300 -0.49 19.06 -23.34
CA TRP A 300 -0.28 17.93 -22.41
C TRP A 300 0.35 16.72 -23.09
N SER A 301 0.58 16.81 -24.41
CA SER A 301 1.14 15.76 -25.27
C SER A 301 2.43 16.23 -25.95
N LYS A 302 3.13 17.23 -25.38
CA LYS A 302 4.47 17.59 -25.86
C LYS A 302 5.42 16.44 -25.52
N SER A 303 5.56 15.52 -26.46
CA SER A 303 6.70 14.62 -26.53
C SER A 303 7.97 15.44 -26.32
N VAL A 304 8.80 15.07 -25.34
CA VAL A 304 10.08 15.72 -25.11
C VAL A 304 10.93 15.50 -26.36
N LYS A 305 11.23 16.56 -27.12
CA LYS A 305 12.15 16.48 -28.25
C LYS A 305 13.57 16.51 -27.71
N LEU A 306 14.33 15.45 -27.91
CA LEU A 306 15.68 15.29 -27.40
C LEU A 306 16.69 15.78 -28.46
N SER A 307 17.73 16.49 -28.03
CA SER A 307 18.90 16.74 -28.87
C SER A 307 19.63 15.43 -29.23
N GLU A 308 20.49 15.44 -30.25
CA GLU A 308 21.27 14.24 -30.62
C GLU A 308 22.11 13.68 -29.45
N ASP A 309 22.66 14.57 -28.63
CA ASP A 309 23.45 14.20 -27.45
C ASP A 309 22.56 13.65 -26.32
N GLU A 310 21.41 14.26 -26.05
CA GLU A 310 20.42 13.76 -25.08
C GLU A 310 19.83 12.42 -25.53
N ARG A 311 19.57 12.24 -26.82
CA ARG A 311 19.10 10.97 -27.40
C ARG A 311 20.15 9.87 -27.22
N ARG A 312 21.43 10.19 -27.43
CA ARG A 312 22.52 9.24 -27.19
C ARG A 312 22.60 8.83 -25.72
N VAL A 313 22.45 9.79 -24.80
CA VAL A 313 22.40 9.53 -23.36
C VAL A 313 21.17 8.68 -23.01
N ALA A 314 19.99 9.01 -23.51
CA ALA A 314 18.76 8.25 -23.31
C ALA A 314 18.89 6.80 -23.80
N GLN A 315 19.56 6.56 -24.94
CA GLN A 315 19.86 5.20 -25.41
C GLN A 315 20.79 4.43 -24.47
N GLN A 316 21.78 5.10 -23.85
CA GLN A 316 22.65 4.48 -22.86
C GLN A 316 21.90 4.16 -21.56
N VAL A 317 21.04 5.07 -21.10
CA VAL A 317 20.16 4.87 -19.95
C VAL A 317 19.17 3.74 -20.21
N PHE A 318 18.53 3.72 -21.37
CA PHE A 318 17.64 2.64 -21.79
C PHE A 318 18.33 1.26 -21.72
N ALA A 319 19.58 1.16 -22.19
CA ALA A 319 20.36 -0.08 -22.07
C ALA A 319 20.68 -0.46 -20.61
N LEU A 320 20.87 0.51 -19.73
CA LEU A 320 21.03 0.30 -18.29
C LEU A 320 19.73 -0.21 -17.66
N LEU A 321 18.59 0.41 -17.96
CA LEU A 321 17.27 0.00 -17.49
C LEU A 321 16.91 -1.41 -17.97
N GLN A 322 17.15 -1.73 -19.25
CA GLN A 322 16.99 -3.09 -19.78
C GLN A 322 17.86 -4.12 -19.02
N SER A 323 19.09 -3.73 -18.67
CA SER A 323 19.99 -4.60 -17.91
C SER A 323 19.50 -4.82 -16.49
N GLY A 324 18.97 -3.80 -15.81
CA GLY A 324 18.37 -3.93 -14.49
C GLY A 324 17.07 -4.74 -14.50
N MET A 325 16.24 -4.60 -15.53
CA MET A 325 15.08 -5.47 -15.74
C MET A 325 15.47 -6.95 -15.92
N ALA A 326 16.55 -7.22 -16.66
CA ALA A 326 17.06 -8.57 -16.82
C ALA A 326 17.59 -9.10 -15.47
N LEU A 327 18.30 -8.27 -14.72
CA LEU A 327 18.82 -8.61 -13.39
C LEU A 327 17.71 -9.05 -12.44
N GLN A 328 16.67 -8.23 -12.24
CA GLN A 328 15.59 -8.60 -11.31
C GLN A 328 14.92 -9.92 -11.74
N LYS A 329 14.78 -10.17 -13.05
CA LYS A 329 14.20 -11.41 -13.54
C LYS A 329 15.07 -12.62 -13.17
N ASP A 330 16.39 -12.50 -13.30
CA ASP A 330 17.34 -13.54 -12.95
C ASP A 330 17.41 -13.78 -11.44
N VAL A 331 17.45 -12.70 -10.65
CA VAL A 331 17.39 -12.76 -9.17
C VAL A 331 16.11 -13.48 -8.73
N ARG A 332 14.96 -13.13 -9.30
CA ARG A 332 13.68 -13.79 -9.01
C ARG A 332 13.75 -15.28 -9.32
N LEU A 333 14.25 -15.65 -10.50
CA LEU A 333 14.35 -17.06 -10.90
C LEU A 333 15.26 -17.85 -9.96
N ALA A 334 16.37 -17.26 -9.51
CA ALA A 334 17.27 -17.89 -8.57
C ALA A 334 16.63 -18.05 -7.18
N LEU A 335 16.08 -16.97 -6.63
CA LEU A 335 15.44 -16.92 -5.31
C LEU A 335 14.33 -17.97 -5.13
N PHE A 336 13.56 -18.23 -6.19
CA PHE A 336 12.44 -19.18 -6.14
C PHE A 336 12.78 -20.60 -6.62
N ARG A 337 13.96 -20.81 -7.22
CA ARG A 337 14.45 -22.14 -7.59
C ARG A 337 15.07 -22.85 -6.40
N GLU A 338 15.75 -22.13 -5.52
CA GLU A 338 16.44 -22.67 -4.36
C GLU A 338 15.64 -22.41 -3.07
N ALA A 339 15.57 -23.41 -2.20
CA ALA A 339 14.94 -23.24 -0.89
C ALA A 339 15.93 -22.55 0.05
N HIS A 340 15.96 -21.21 0.03
CA HIS A 340 16.75 -20.43 0.97
C HIS A 340 15.98 -20.25 2.28
N ALA A 341 16.32 -21.03 3.30
CA ALA A 341 15.69 -20.94 4.63
C ALA A 341 16.08 -19.66 5.40
N ASP A 342 17.08 -18.92 4.89
CA ASP A 342 17.73 -17.79 5.54
C ASP A 342 17.57 -16.46 4.80
N VAL A 343 16.89 -16.45 3.65
CA VAL A 343 16.59 -15.19 2.96
C VAL A 343 15.50 -14.44 3.70
N ASP A 344 15.76 -13.16 3.95
CA ASP A 344 14.78 -12.23 4.46
C ASP A 344 13.97 -11.66 3.30
N TYR A 345 12.73 -12.09 3.17
CA TYR A 345 11.86 -11.62 2.09
C TYR A 345 11.46 -10.15 2.26
N ASP A 346 11.56 -9.58 3.47
CA ASP A 346 11.29 -8.15 3.67
C ASP A 346 12.40 -7.32 3.02
N ASP A 347 13.67 -7.61 3.31
CA ASP A 347 14.83 -6.91 2.71
C ASP A 347 14.83 -6.98 1.18
N VAL A 348 14.42 -8.12 0.61
CA VAL A 348 14.29 -8.27 -0.85
C VAL A 348 13.13 -7.44 -1.41
N GLY A 349 12.03 -7.33 -0.66
CA GLY A 349 10.90 -6.48 -1.03
C GLY A 349 11.28 -5.01 -1.04
N ASP A 350 11.97 -4.55 0.01
CA ASP A 350 12.47 -3.18 0.12
C ASP A 350 13.40 -2.84 -1.05
N ALA A 351 14.38 -3.71 -1.35
CA ALA A 351 15.27 -3.52 -2.50
C ALA A 351 14.54 -3.50 -3.86
N MET A 352 13.42 -4.23 -4.01
CA MET A 352 12.61 -4.19 -5.24
C MET A 352 11.77 -2.92 -5.37
N THR A 353 11.30 -2.35 -4.25
CA THR A 353 10.62 -1.06 -4.24
C THR A 353 11.62 0.08 -4.51
N GLU A 354 12.76 0.08 -3.82
CA GLU A 354 13.86 1.02 -4.08
C GLU A 354 14.31 0.99 -5.54
N LEU A 355 14.30 -0.20 -6.19
CA LEU A 355 14.73 -0.31 -7.59
C LEU A 355 13.75 0.38 -8.54
N ALA A 356 12.46 0.27 -8.26
CA ALA A 356 11.42 0.96 -9.03
C ALA A 356 11.50 2.49 -8.83
N GLU A 357 11.69 2.95 -7.59
CA GLU A 357 11.86 4.37 -7.27
C GLU A 357 13.13 4.94 -7.92
N ALA A 358 14.28 4.26 -7.79
CA ALA A 358 15.53 4.69 -8.41
C ALA A 358 15.48 4.65 -9.95
N GLN A 359 14.65 3.78 -10.54
CA GLN A 359 14.39 3.83 -11.98
C GLN A 359 13.59 5.08 -12.33
N ASP A 360 12.52 5.38 -11.60
CA ASP A 360 11.68 6.56 -11.83
C ASP A 360 12.52 7.84 -11.77
N ASP A 361 13.37 7.98 -10.75
CA ASP A 361 14.32 9.09 -10.63
C ASP A 361 15.30 9.16 -11.80
N LEU A 362 15.79 8.01 -12.30
CA LEU A 362 16.70 7.96 -13.44
C LEU A 362 15.99 8.30 -14.76
N VAL A 363 14.75 7.85 -14.95
CA VAL A 363 13.91 8.24 -16.10
C VAL A 363 13.64 9.74 -16.06
N ALA A 364 13.25 10.27 -14.90
CA ALA A 364 13.01 11.70 -14.71
C ALA A 364 14.26 12.54 -15.00
N ALA A 365 15.43 12.15 -14.47
CA ALA A 365 16.69 12.82 -14.76
C ALA A 365 17.12 12.73 -16.24
N THR A 366 16.60 11.76 -16.98
CA THR A 366 16.91 11.56 -18.41
C THR A 366 15.97 12.34 -19.32
N LEU A 367 14.68 12.41 -18.99
CA LEU A 367 13.65 12.96 -19.88
C LEU A 367 13.16 14.35 -19.47
N TYR A 368 13.23 14.69 -18.18
CA TYR A 368 12.57 15.86 -17.60
C TYR A 368 13.54 16.71 -16.77
N GLY A 369 14.79 16.85 -17.24
CA GLY A 369 15.81 17.64 -16.53
C GLY A 369 15.25 18.94 -15.94
N GLU A 370 15.69 19.31 -14.74
CA GLU A 370 15.07 20.38 -13.93
C GLU A 370 14.72 21.60 -14.80
N GLU A 371 13.42 21.90 -14.94
CA GLU A 371 12.97 23.18 -15.47
C GLU A 371 13.59 24.24 -14.57
N GLU A 372 14.55 25.02 -15.08
CA GLU A 372 14.93 26.26 -14.45
C GLU A 372 13.62 27.04 -14.25
N GLU A 373 13.18 27.18 -12.99
CA GLU A 373 12.30 28.28 -12.64
C GLU A 373 13.09 29.52 -13.04
N GLU A 374 12.81 30.05 -14.23
CA GLU A 374 13.24 31.38 -14.64
C GLU A 374 12.68 32.32 -13.56
N GLU A 375 13.47 32.57 -12.51
CA GLU A 375 13.25 33.70 -11.62
C GLU A 375 13.19 34.90 -12.56
N GLU A 376 11.98 35.45 -12.75
CA GLU A 376 11.75 36.73 -13.41
C GLU A 376 12.68 37.73 -12.73
N LYS A 377 13.88 37.91 -13.30
CA LYS A 377 14.77 39.00 -12.96
C LYS A 377 14.06 40.24 -13.45
N ASP A 378 13.38 40.89 -12.51
CA ASP A 378 12.95 42.27 -12.64
C ASP A 378 14.14 43.08 -13.18
N ASP A 379 14.04 43.46 -14.45
CA ASP A 379 14.94 44.38 -15.13
C ASP A 379 14.87 45.74 -14.42
N ASP A 380 15.74 45.98 -13.45
CA ASP A 380 16.14 47.31 -13.04
C ASP A 380 17.61 47.30 -12.55
N ASP A 381 18.36 48.24 -13.12
CA ASP A 381 19.70 48.72 -12.78
C ASP A 381 20.94 48.09 -13.45
N ASP A 382 21.44 48.87 -14.42
CA ASP A 382 22.83 49.00 -14.89
C ASP A 382 23.91 48.64 -13.84
N ASN A 383 24.71 47.62 -14.13
CA ASN A 383 26.16 47.68 -13.90
C ASN A 383 26.90 46.59 -14.67
N ASP A 384 27.84 47.04 -15.50
CA ASP A 384 28.98 46.26 -15.99
C ASP A 384 29.74 45.65 -14.80
N ASP A 385 29.78 44.32 -14.69
CA ASP A 385 31.00 43.64 -14.24
C ASP A 385 31.04 42.19 -14.75
N ASP A 386 32.12 41.89 -15.45
CA ASP A 386 32.47 40.59 -15.99
C ASP A 386 32.55 39.53 -14.88
N ASN A 387 31.65 38.55 -14.88
CA ASN A 387 31.93 37.27 -14.23
C ASN A 387 31.22 36.11 -14.96
N GLU A 388 31.90 35.57 -15.98
CA GLU A 388 31.64 34.23 -16.52
C GLU A 388 31.75 33.19 -15.40
N THR A 389 30.63 32.87 -14.75
CA THR A 389 30.52 31.69 -13.90
C THR A 389 29.69 30.65 -14.65
N LYS A 390 30.39 29.60 -15.08
CA LYS A 390 29.89 28.41 -15.79
C LYS A 390 28.59 27.86 -15.19
N ALA A 391 27.52 27.85 -15.98
CA ALA A 391 26.23 27.22 -15.66
C ALA A 391 26.02 25.85 -16.34
N ASP A 392 27.02 25.30 -17.05
CA ASP A 392 26.85 24.05 -17.83
C ASP A 392 27.06 22.74 -17.03
N ALA A 393 27.07 22.77 -15.69
CA ALA A 393 27.54 21.63 -14.86
C ALA A 393 26.44 20.85 -14.09
N GLU A 394 25.19 21.31 -14.07
CA GLU A 394 24.15 20.76 -13.19
C GLU A 394 23.37 19.56 -13.77
N PRO A 395 22.95 19.54 -15.05
CA PRO A 395 22.11 18.46 -15.60
C PRO A 395 22.82 17.09 -15.59
N GLN A 396 24.11 17.10 -15.91
CA GLN A 396 24.91 15.88 -15.99
C GLN A 396 25.34 15.37 -14.61
N SER A 397 25.31 16.23 -13.58
CA SER A 397 25.55 15.82 -12.19
C SER A 397 24.37 15.00 -11.67
N ASN A 398 23.14 15.47 -11.90
CA ASN A 398 21.92 14.81 -11.43
C ASN A 398 21.71 13.43 -12.08
N LEU A 399 21.93 13.34 -13.40
CA LEU A 399 21.88 12.05 -14.11
C LEU A 399 22.91 11.04 -13.58
N ASN A 400 24.12 11.51 -13.29
CA ASN A 400 25.19 10.67 -12.75
C ASN A 400 24.84 10.16 -11.35
N GLU A 401 24.25 11.00 -10.49
CA GLU A 401 23.77 10.60 -9.17
C GLU A 401 22.64 9.56 -9.28
N ALA A 402 21.65 9.79 -10.13
CA ALA A 402 20.55 8.86 -10.36
C ALA A 402 21.04 7.50 -10.90
N ALA A 403 21.96 7.50 -11.87
CA ALA A 403 22.54 6.27 -12.42
C ALA A 403 23.37 5.49 -11.37
N ASN A 404 24.09 6.19 -10.48
CA ASN A 404 24.81 5.57 -9.37
C ASN A 404 23.87 5.01 -8.31
N ALA A 405 22.79 5.73 -7.97
CA ALA A 405 21.76 5.25 -7.07
C ALA A 405 21.11 3.97 -7.62
N TYR A 406 20.72 3.96 -8.90
CA TYR A 406 20.15 2.79 -9.57
C TYR A 406 21.07 1.56 -9.52
N LEU A 407 22.37 1.73 -9.79
CA LEU A 407 23.35 0.65 -9.68
C LEU A 407 23.48 0.16 -8.23
N SER A 408 23.56 1.07 -7.26
CA SER A 408 23.63 0.73 -5.83
C SER A 408 22.43 -0.11 -5.39
N VAL A 409 21.23 0.20 -5.87
CA VAL A 409 20.03 -0.57 -5.55
C VAL A 409 20.04 -1.94 -6.26
N CYS A 410 20.54 -2.03 -7.50
CA CYS A 410 20.77 -3.32 -8.16
C CYS A 410 21.70 -4.24 -7.35
N GLU A 411 22.76 -3.67 -6.77
CA GLU A 411 23.66 -4.39 -5.85
C GLU A 411 22.96 -4.79 -4.56
N HIS A 412 22.16 -3.89 -3.97
CA HIS A 412 21.35 -4.17 -2.79
C HIS A 412 20.41 -5.35 -3.03
N LEU A 413 19.69 -5.37 -4.16
CA LEU A 413 18.78 -6.46 -4.53
C LEU A 413 19.50 -7.82 -4.62
N CYS A 414 20.69 -7.86 -5.23
CA CYS A 414 21.48 -9.09 -5.31
C CYS A 414 21.91 -9.57 -3.91
N ASN A 415 22.37 -8.64 -3.07
CA ASN A 415 22.82 -8.94 -1.71
C ASN A 415 21.66 -9.42 -0.82
N ALA A 416 20.52 -8.73 -0.86
CA ALA A 416 19.31 -9.09 -0.11
C ALA A 416 18.81 -10.49 -0.50
N ALA A 417 18.82 -10.80 -1.81
CA ALA A 417 18.46 -12.11 -2.34
C ALA A 417 19.57 -13.17 -2.18
N ARG A 418 20.72 -12.82 -1.60
CA ARG A 418 21.91 -13.67 -1.41
C ARG A 418 22.43 -14.30 -2.70
N GLN A 419 22.37 -13.55 -3.79
CA GLN A 419 22.82 -13.99 -5.10
C GLN A 419 24.26 -13.57 -5.38
N ASP A 420 24.91 -14.29 -6.29
CA ASP A 420 26.26 -13.97 -6.74
C ASP A 420 26.27 -12.66 -7.55
N THR A 421 27.22 -11.79 -7.22
CA THR A 421 27.58 -10.58 -7.96
C THR A 421 27.83 -10.81 -9.46
N SER A 422 28.07 -12.04 -9.90
CA SER A 422 28.15 -12.38 -11.33
C SER A 422 26.92 -11.94 -12.14
N LEU A 423 25.74 -11.88 -11.51
CA LEU A 423 24.51 -11.36 -12.14
C LEU A 423 24.60 -9.86 -12.49
N LEU A 424 25.43 -9.07 -11.79
CA LEU A 424 25.60 -7.63 -12.02
C LEU A 424 26.48 -7.29 -13.22
N THR A 425 27.08 -8.28 -13.89
CA THR A 425 28.06 -8.04 -14.96
C THR A 425 27.48 -7.18 -16.10
N SER A 426 26.24 -7.45 -16.50
CA SER A 426 25.57 -6.69 -17.57
C SER A 426 25.22 -5.27 -17.13
N VAL A 427 24.71 -5.11 -15.90
CA VAL A 427 24.34 -3.80 -15.33
C VAL A 427 25.57 -2.91 -15.18
N ASN A 428 26.67 -3.42 -14.63
CA ASN A 428 27.93 -2.69 -14.50
C ASN A 428 28.49 -2.23 -15.86
N LYS A 429 28.37 -3.08 -16.88
CA LYS A 429 28.83 -2.72 -18.23
C LYS A 429 27.96 -1.61 -18.84
N ALA A 430 26.64 -1.67 -18.66
CA ALA A 430 25.72 -0.66 -19.15
C ALA A 430 25.89 0.68 -18.40
N HIS A 431 26.04 0.63 -17.07
CA HIS A 431 26.33 1.78 -16.23
C HIS A 431 27.60 2.52 -16.68
N GLN A 432 28.70 1.80 -16.90
CA GLN A 432 29.93 2.39 -17.45
C GLN A 432 29.79 3.03 -18.84
N ALA A 433 28.73 2.72 -19.59
CA ALA A 433 28.47 3.34 -20.88
C ALA A 433 27.81 4.71 -20.74
N VAL A 434 27.03 4.95 -19.68
CA VAL A 434 26.35 6.24 -19.41
C VAL A 434 27.35 7.38 -19.18
N PHE A 435 28.53 7.07 -18.63
CA PHE A 435 29.58 8.05 -18.34
C PHE A 435 30.60 8.22 -19.49
N LYS A 436 30.32 7.72 -20.70
CA LYS A 436 31.24 7.75 -21.86
C LYS A 436 30.61 8.35 -23.11
#